data_AF-A0A2N7S4K7-F1
#
_entry.id   AF-A0A2N7S4K7-F1
#
_cell.length_a   1.000
_cell.length_b   1.000
_cell.length_c   1.000
_cell.angle_alpha   90.00
_cell.angle_beta   90.00
_cell.angle_gamma   90.00
#
_symmetry.space_group_name_H-M   'P 1'
#
loop_
_entity.id
_entity.type
_entity.pdbx_description
1 polymer ?
#
loop_
_entity_poly.entity_id
_entity_poly.type
_entity_poly.pdbx_seq_one_letter_code
_entity_poly.pdbx_strand_id
1 'polypeptide(L)'
;MDSTEFNYLNLEFIFMGEKPEAGQLVRTALADRRLLGFIGGAVERENSTQITAEVATVSEARDAVLYRIDAKGKLREGSRVTKLVHELKNSTGASYVLVDGDEIDGPTPDDEVLGDFGSTNELLHGPKLKGSELVLAAGFADNEITVWDSASGLMAMLKEPVYAPNISRSNRPFLSLTRMGNVISASIEAKGSRLDIFSSSLGIVLDLERTPILEPVAGSPAALRLEELESLLYGYGEEDTELLEKLISDPAARAEAQQLLAHSADLKDLKRLLSLFGFDPRSVDYLTGRPLPEERRVLATGNPIKTLRAALAEQEREAKGIERLLYRHSWNPKALIGSGIAVFASGVVAHQVLVRSEKFEWLPKSARQVLMAAWYADGAFYLGKGIIDALKAKRSN
;
A
#
# COMPACT_ATOMS: atom_id res chain seq x y z
N MET A 1 -9.12 33.02 -21.03
CA MET A 1 -8.20 32.08 -20.37
C MET A 1 -8.63 30.73 -20.87
N ASP A 2 -8.01 30.28 -21.96
CA ASP A 2 -8.40 29.08 -22.70
C ASP A 2 -7.69 27.88 -22.09
N SER A 3 -8.37 27.10 -21.25
CA SER A 3 -7.86 25.80 -20.79
C SER A 3 -8.17 24.75 -21.86
N THR A 4 -7.35 24.71 -22.92
CA THR A 4 -7.16 23.49 -23.73
C THR A 4 -6.08 22.66 -23.07
N GLU A 5 -6.29 22.29 -21.81
CA GLU A 5 -5.35 21.46 -21.08
C GLU A 5 -5.39 20.05 -21.65
N PHE A 6 -4.20 19.57 -22.01
CA PHE A 6 -3.95 18.20 -22.39
C PHE A 6 -4.39 17.28 -21.25
N ASN A 7 -5.24 16.30 -21.55
CA ASN A 7 -5.74 15.36 -20.56
C ASN A 7 -5.79 13.95 -21.16
N TYR A 8 -6.30 12.98 -20.42
CA TYR A 8 -6.47 11.59 -20.81
C TYR A 8 -7.84 11.09 -20.37
N LEU A 9 -8.19 9.90 -20.83
CA LEU A 9 -9.32 9.15 -20.34
C LEU A 9 -8.91 7.68 -20.13
N ASN A 10 -9.52 7.06 -19.13
CA ASN A 10 -9.34 5.64 -18.86
C ASN A 10 -10.41 4.87 -19.60
N LEU A 11 -10.00 3.95 -20.46
CA LEU A 11 -10.86 2.95 -21.09
C LEU A 11 -10.66 1.61 -20.40
N GLU A 12 -11.73 1.07 -19.84
CA GLU A 12 -11.71 -0.25 -19.22
C GLU A 12 -12.52 -1.24 -20.07
N PHE A 13 -11.83 -2.22 -20.65
CA PHE A 13 -12.44 -3.26 -21.46
C PHE A 13 -12.67 -4.48 -20.58
N ILE A 14 -13.93 -4.86 -20.42
CA ILE A 14 -14.30 -5.98 -19.56
C ILE A 14 -14.86 -7.10 -20.41
N PHE A 15 -14.25 -8.28 -20.28
CA PHE A 15 -14.68 -9.53 -20.88
C PHE A 15 -15.21 -10.43 -19.77
N MET A 16 -16.41 -11.00 -19.94
CA MET A 16 -16.91 -11.98 -18.97
C MET A 16 -16.18 -13.31 -19.14
N GLY A 17 -15.73 -13.89 -18.03
CA GLY A 17 -14.88 -15.07 -17.98
C GLY A 17 -13.39 -14.80 -18.22
N GLU A 18 -12.60 -15.87 -18.23
CA GLU A 18 -11.17 -15.85 -18.55
C GLU A 18 -10.94 -15.57 -20.04
N LYS A 19 -10.13 -14.56 -20.35
CA LYS A 19 -9.78 -14.20 -21.73
C LYS A 19 -8.32 -13.73 -21.84
N PRO A 20 -7.34 -14.64 -21.77
CA PRO A 20 -5.92 -14.28 -21.71
C PRO A 20 -5.42 -13.52 -22.95
N GLU A 21 -6.05 -13.71 -24.11
CA GLU A 21 -5.72 -12.98 -25.34
C GLU A 21 -6.32 -11.57 -25.44
N ALA A 22 -7.11 -11.14 -24.45
CA ALA A 22 -7.83 -9.86 -24.46
C ALA A 22 -6.89 -8.65 -24.64
N GLY A 23 -5.71 -8.65 -24.02
CA GLY A 23 -4.75 -7.55 -24.12
C GLY A 23 -4.32 -7.27 -25.57
N GLN A 24 -3.99 -8.33 -26.32
CA GLN A 24 -3.59 -8.20 -27.73
C GLN A 24 -4.77 -7.77 -28.63
N LEU A 25 -5.98 -8.25 -28.35
CA LEU A 25 -7.19 -7.86 -29.07
C LEU A 25 -7.48 -6.37 -28.89
N VAL A 26 -7.47 -5.89 -27.64
CA VAL A 26 -7.70 -4.48 -27.30
C VAL A 26 -6.59 -3.62 -27.90
N ARG A 27 -5.31 -4.01 -27.75
CA ARG A 27 -4.19 -3.30 -28.36
C ARG A 27 -4.36 -3.12 -29.86
N THR A 28 -4.71 -4.19 -30.56
CA THR A 28 -4.94 -4.16 -32.02
C THR A 28 -6.08 -3.21 -32.35
N ALA A 29 -7.21 -3.30 -31.63
CA ALA A 29 -8.34 -2.42 -31.84
C ALA A 29 -7.97 -0.94 -31.64
N LEU A 30 -7.26 -0.59 -30.57
CA LEU A 30 -6.80 0.78 -30.30
C LEU A 30 -5.78 1.26 -31.35
N ALA A 31 -4.83 0.40 -31.74
CA ALA A 31 -3.81 0.68 -32.74
C ALA A 31 -4.40 0.90 -34.14
N ASP A 32 -5.44 0.15 -34.53
CA ASP A 32 -6.16 0.34 -35.80
C ASP A 32 -6.82 1.71 -35.89
N ARG A 33 -7.31 2.24 -34.75
CA ARG A 33 -7.81 3.62 -34.66
C ARG A 33 -6.67 4.64 -34.53
N ARG A 34 -5.44 4.18 -34.36
CA ARG A 34 -4.23 4.99 -34.25
C ARG A 34 -4.26 5.95 -33.07
N LEU A 35 -4.82 5.51 -31.97
CA LEU A 35 -4.93 6.31 -30.75
C LEU A 35 -3.56 6.49 -30.10
N LEU A 36 -3.36 7.65 -29.47
CA LEU A 36 -2.18 7.94 -28.67
C LEU A 36 -2.47 7.59 -27.21
N GLY A 37 -1.62 6.78 -26.59
CA GLY A 37 -1.81 6.38 -25.21
C GLY A 37 -1.06 5.12 -24.84
N PHE A 38 -1.38 4.60 -23.67
CA PHE A 38 -0.83 3.37 -23.10
C PHE A 38 -1.93 2.33 -22.93
N ILE A 39 -1.54 1.06 -22.95
CA ILE A 39 -2.41 -0.07 -22.65
C ILE A 39 -1.69 -0.95 -21.64
N GLY A 40 -2.41 -1.35 -20.59
CA GLY A 40 -1.95 -2.29 -19.58
C GLY A 40 -2.13 -3.74 -20.00
N GLY A 41 -1.68 -4.63 -19.11
CA GLY A 41 -1.88 -6.08 -19.22
C GLY A 41 -3.30 -6.53 -18.93
N ALA A 42 -3.52 -7.84 -19.07
CA ALA A 42 -4.78 -8.46 -18.69
C ALA A 42 -4.83 -8.74 -17.19
N VAL A 43 -5.88 -8.24 -16.53
CA VAL A 43 -6.14 -8.45 -15.11
C VAL A 43 -7.33 -9.40 -14.95
N GLU A 44 -7.08 -10.55 -14.36
CA GLU A 44 -8.14 -11.53 -14.06
C GLU A 44 -8.86 -11.19 -12.75
N ARG A 45 -10.19 -11.24 -12.81
CA ARG A 45 -11.13 -11.27 -11.70
C ARG A 45 -11.80 -12.64 -11.64
N GLU A 46 -12.52 -12.92 -10.56
CA GLU A 46 -13.20 -14.22 -10.38
C GLU A 46 -14.14 -14.58 -11.55
N ASN A 47 -14.85 -13.58 -12.11
CA ASN A 47 -15.85 -13.80 -13.16
C ASN A 47 -15.56 -13.03 -14.46
N SER A 48 -14.43 -12.33 -14.54
CA SER A 48 -14.14 -11.45 -15.69
C SER A 48 -12.64 -11.23 -15.91
N THR A 49 -12.29 -10.73 -17.09
CA THR A 49 -10.95 -10.25 -17.44
C THR A 49 -11.06 -8.77 -17.83
N GLN A 50 -10.23 -7.93 -17.24
CA GLN A 50 -10.19 -6.49 -17.45
C GLN A 50 -8.88 -6.06 -18.13
N ILE A 51 -8.98 -5.20 -19.14
CA ILE A 51 -7.84 -4.47 -19.73
C ILE A 51 -8.07 -2.98 -19.55
N THR A 52 -7.08 -2.24 -19.06
CA THR A 52 -7.15 -0.78 -18.95
C THR A 52 -6.27 -0.13 -20.01
N ALA A 53 -6.74 0.97 -20.60
CA ALA A 53 -5.98 1.80 -21.51
C ALA A 53 -6.13 3.29 -21.16
N GLU A 54 -5.02 4.00 -21.14
CA GLU A 54 -4.94 5.43 -20.86
C GLU A 54 -4.77 6.16 -22.20
N VAL A 55 -5.81 6.85 -22.67
CA VAL A 55 -5.83 7.44 -24.02
C VAL A 55 -5.82 8.96 -23.95
N ALA A 56 -4.87 9.59 -24.65
CA ALA A 56 -4.71 11.03 -24.66
C ALA A 56 -5.88 11.75 -25.34
N THR A 57 -6.33 12.85 -24.74
CA THR A 57 -7.44 13.69 -25.22
C THR A 57 -6.97 15.10 -25.55
N VAL A 58 -7.70 15.73 -26.48
CA VAL A 58 -7.46 17.10 -26.93
C VAL A 58 -8.09 18.13 -25.97
N SER A 59 -9.04 17.70 -25.13
CA SER A 59 -9.78 18.57 -24.21
C SER A 59 -10.41 17.81 -23.06
N GLU A 60 -10.55 18.47 -21.91
CA GLU A 60 -11.42 18.07 -20.80
C GLU A 60 -12.89 18.29 -21.15
N ALA A 61 -13.51 17.33 -21.84
CA ALA A 61 -14.94 17.37 -22.12
C ALA A 61 -15.55 15.99 -21.88
N ARG A 62 -16.81 15.97 -21.42
CA ARG A 62 -17.58 14.73 -21.21
C ARG A 62 -17.65 13.85 -22.47
N ASP A 63 -17.57 14.46 -23.64
CA ASP A 63 -17.40 13.77 -24.92
C ASP A 63 -16.10 14.22 -25.59
N ALA A 64 -14.99 13.84 -24.96
CA ALA A 64 -13.65 14.27 -25.36
C ALA A 64 -13.31 13.82 -26.79
N VAL A 65 -12.56 14.67 -27.48
CA VAL A 65 -11.92 14.32 -28.75
C VAL A 65 -10.57 13.69 -28.46
N LEU A 66 -10.33 12.51 -29.02
CA LEU A 66 -9.08 11.78 -28.77
C LEU A 66 -7.97 12.17 -29.73
N TYR A 67 -6.73 12.10 -29.26
CA TYR A 67 -5.58 12.21 -30.15
C TYR A 67 -5.40 10.94 -30.99
N ARG A 68 -5.15 11.16 -32.27
CA ARG A 68 -4.69 10.14 -33.21
C ARG A 68 -3.32 10.51 -33.76
N ILE A 69 -2.55 9.49 -34.12
CA ILE A 69 -1.25 9.66 -34.76
C ILE A 69 -1.28 9.19 -36.21
N ASP A 70 -0.69 9.95 -37.11
CA ASP A 70 -0.46 9.50 -38.48
C ASP A 70 0.85 8.73 -38.64
N ALA A 71 1.14 8.21 -39.84
CA ALA A 71 2.29 7.32 -40.08
C ALA A 71 3.65 8.01 -39.85
N LYS A 72 3.66 9.33 -39.76
CA LYS A 72 4.85 10.16 -39.55
C LYS A 72 4.92 10.72 -38.13
N GLY A 73 4.04 10.30 -37.22
CA GLY A 73 4.00 10.79 -35.83
C GLY A 73 3.37 12.18 -35.68
N LYS A 74 2.61 12.66 -36.67
CA LYS A 74 1.87 13.92 -36.54
C LYS A 74 0.54 13.67 -35.83
N LEU A 75 0.21 14.55 -34.88
CA LEU A 75 -1.05 14.55 -34.17
C LEU A 75 -2.22 14.97 -35.06
N ARG A 76 -3.35 14.30 -34.88
CA ARG A 76 -4.64 14.58 -35.51
C ARG A 76 -5.73 14.45 -34.45
N GLU A 77 -6.80 15.20 -34.64
CA GLU A 77 -8.03 15.00 -33.89
C GLU A 77 -8.75 13.74 -34.40
N GLY A 78 -9.19 12.92 -33.46
CA GLY A 78 -9.86 11.66 -33.71
C GLY A 78 -11.38 11.72 -33.62
N SER A 79 -11.95 10.54 -33.42
CA SER A 79 -13.38 10.41 -33.13
C SER A 79 -13.67 10.90 -31.72
N ARG A 80 -14.90 11.36 -31.50
CA ARG A 80 -15.47 11.56 -30.17
C ARG A 80 -15.56 10.23 -29.41
N VAL A 81 -15.33 10.27 -28.10
CA VAL A 81 -15.27 9.07 -27.25
C VAL A 81 -16.55 8.23 -27.34
N THR A 82 -17.73 8.86 -27.32
CA THR A 82 -19.03 8.17 -27.42
C THR A 82 -19.14 7.28 -28.66
N LYS A 83 -18.81 7.82 -29.83
CA LYS A 83 -18.82 7.06 -31.08
C LYS A 83 -17.76 5.95 -31.06
N LEU A 84 -16.57 6.25 -30.54
CA LEU A 84 -15.46 5.31 -30.54
C LEU A 84 -15.72 4.10 -29.64
N VAL A 85 -16.32 4.29 -28.47
CA VAL A 85 -16.59 3.22 -27.50
C VAL A 85 -17.44 2.12 -28.11
N HIS A 86 -18.51 2.48 -28.84
CA HIS A 86 -19.30 1.49 -29.58
C HIS A 86 -18.47 0.70 -30.61
N GLU A 87 -17.62 1.39 -31.38
CA GLU A 87 -16.76 0.76 -32.39
C GLU A 87 -15.73 -0.17 -31.73
N LEU A 88 -15.18 0.25 -30.59
CA LEU A 88 -14.21 -0.51 -29.80
C LEU A 88 -14.84 -1.76 -29.19
N LYS A 89 -16.00 -1.61 -28.53
CA LYS A 89 -16.79 -2.72 -27.96
C LYS A 89 -17.10 -3.78 -29.01
N ASN A 90 -17.61 -3.36 -30.17
CA ASN A 90 -17.91 -4.26 -31.28
C ASN A 90 -16.66 -4.94 -31.88
N SER A 91 -15.55 -4.23 -31.99
CA SER A 91 -14.32 -4.78 -32.60
C SER A 91 -13.53 -5.71 -31.68
N THR A 92 -13.62 -5.49 -30.37
CA THR A 92 -12.92 -6.30 -29.36
C THR A 92 -13.77 -7.48 -28.89
N GLY A 93 -15.10 -7.37 -28.98
CA GLY A 93 -16.04 -8.30 -28.39
C GLY A 93 -16.05 -8.22 -26.86
N ALA A 94 -15.69 -7.07 -26.28
CA ALA A 94 -15.83 -6.82 -24.85
C ALA A 94 -17.31 -6.74 -24.48
N SER A 95 -17.65 -7.27 -23.30
CA SER A 95 -19.01 -7.18 -22.75
C SER A 95 -19.32 -5.75 -22.31
N TYR A 96 -18.31 -5.04 -21.79
CA TYR A 96 -18.38 -3.64 -21.36
C TYR A 96 -17.15 -2.88 -21.82
N VAL A 97 -17.32 -1.59 -22.07
CA VAL A 97 -16.23 -0.64 -22.31
C VAL A 97 -16.56 0.60 -21.50
N LEU A 98 -15.93 0.71 -20.33
CA LEU A 98 -16.15 1.83 -19.42
C LEU A 98 -15.23 2.99 -19.79
N VAL A 99 -15.73 4.21 -19.63
CA VAL A 99 -14.96 5.44 -19.76
C VAL A 99 -14.92 6.11 -18.40
N ASP A 100 -13.72 6.18 -17.81
CA ASP A 100 -13.50 6.67 -16.44
C ASP A 100 -14.43 6.01 -15.42
N GLY A 101 -14.66 4.70 -15.59
CA GLY A 101 -15.50 3.87 -14.72
C GLY A 101 -16.99 3.80 -15.10
N ASP A 102 -17.46 4.57 -16.08
CA ASP A 102 -18.86 4.61 -16.48
C ASP A 102 -19.13 3.95 -17.85
N GLU A 103 -20.16 3.09 -17.94
CA GLU A 103 -20.64 2.60 -19.24
C GLU A 103 -21.49 3.68 -19.93
N ILE A 104 -21.18 3.98 -21.20
CA ILE A 104 -21.89 5.04 -21.95
C ILE A 104 -23.32 4.60 -22.34
N ASP A 105 -23.52 3.31 -22.63
CA ASP A 105 -24.73 2.80 -23.30
C ASP A 105 -25.69 2.04 -22.39
N GLY A 106 -25.38 1.95 -21.10
CA GLY A 106 -26.10 1.07 -20.20
C GLY A 106 -25.67 1.24 -18.75
N PRO A 107 -26.16 0.37 -17.85
CA PRO A 107 -25.68 0.35 -16.49
C PRO A 107 -24.22 -0.10 -16.45
N THR A 108 -23.41 0.60 -15.67
CA THR A 108 -22.09 0.11 -15.25
C THR A 108 -22.26 -1.24 -14.54
N PRO A 109 -21.47 -2.27 -14.88
CA PRO A 109 -21.55 -3.56 -14.21
C PRO A 109 -21.12 -3.45 -12.74
N ASP A 110 -21.91 -4.05 -11.85
CA ASP A 110 -21.58 -4.12 -10.42
C ASP A 110 -20.42 -5.09 -10.16
N ASP A 111 -19.63 -4.82 -9.12
CA ASP A 111 -18.52 -5.71 -8.71
C ASP A 111 -18.98 -7.14 -8.39
N GLU A 112 -20.21 -7.32 -7.89
CA GLU A 112 -20.80 -8.66 -7.67
C GLU A 112 -20.89 -9.49 -8.97
N VAL A 113 -21.10 -8.83 -10.11
CA VAL A 113 -21.15 -9.47 -11.43
C VAL A 113 -19.74 -9.77 -11.94
N LEU A 114 -18.82 -8.84 -11.73
CA LEU A 114 -17.46 -8.93 -12.24
C LEU A 114 -16.57 -9.88 -11.42
N GLY A 115 -16.91 -10.06 -10.15
CA GLY A 115 -16.12 -10.80 -9.17
C GLY A 115 -14.95 -9.99 -8.63
N ASP A 116 -14.37 -10.47 -7.53
CA ASP A 116 -13.22 -9.82 -6.91
C ASP A 116 -11.96 -9.97 -7.78
N PHE A 117 -11.02 -9.04 -7.63
CA PHE A 117 -9.68 -9.25 -8.18
C PHE A 117 -9.02 -10.44 -7.49
N GLY A 118 -8.20 -11.20 -8.24
CA GLY A 118 -7.47 -12.34 -7.70
C GLY A 118 -6.57 -11.98 -6.51
N SER A 119 -6.02 -13.01 -5.85
CA SER A 119 -5.25 -12.86 -4.60
C SER A 119 -4.23 -11.72 -4.66
N THR A 120 -4.43 -10.72 -3.78
CA THR A 120 -3.46 -9.66 -3.58
C THR A 120 -2.38 -10.15 -2.63
N ASN A 121 -1.12 -10.10 -3.07
CA ASN A 121 -0.01 -10.34 -2.16
C ASN A 121 0.36 -8.98 -1.56
N GLU A 122 0.39 -8.88 -0.22
CA GLU A 122 0.97 -7.72 0.47
C GLU A 122 2.25 -8.12 1.20
N LEU A 123 3.30 -7.31 1.01
CA LEU A 123 4.55 -7.39 1.73
C LEU A 123 4.88 -6.06 2.38
N LEU A 124 5.02 -6.08 3.71
CA LEU A 124 5.56 -4.98 4.48
C LEU A 124 7.05 -5.17 4.74
N HIS A 125 7.83 -4.10 4.68
CA HIS A 125 9.26 -4.15 4.95
C HIS A 125 9.78 -2.85 5.58
N GLY A 126 10.59 -2.96 6.64
CA GLY A 126 11.20 -1.77 7.21
C GLY A 126 12.19 -2.02 8.34
N PRO A 127 13.17 -1.13 8.51
CA PRO A 127 14.25 -1.25 9.51
C PRO A 127 13.77 -1.20 10.95
N LYS A 128 12.60 -0.61 11.18
CA LYS A 128 12.01 -0.43 12.52
C LYS A 128 10.72 -1.21 12.70
N LEU A 129 10.26 -1.96 11.69
CA LEU A 129 9.09 -2.81 11.82
C LEU A 129 9.33 -3.87 12.89
N LYS A 130 8.30 -4.10 13.68
CA LYS A 130 8.27 -5.12 14.73
C LYS A 130 7.12 -6.07 14.53
N GLY A 131 7.36 -7.36 14.72
CA GLY A 131 6.32 -8.39 14.63
C GLY A 131 5.25 -8.18 15.70
N SER A 132 5.64 -7.72 16.89
CA SER A 132 4.71 -7.42 17.98
C SER A 132 3.68 -6.33 17.61
N GLU A 133 4.14 -5.26 16.96
CA GLU A 133 3.29 -4.14 16.53
C GLU A 133 2.45 -4.50 15.28
N LEU A 134 2.97 -5.33 14.37
CA LEU A 134 2.23 -5.85 13.22
C LEU A 134 1.07 -6.77 13.62
N VAL A 135 1.28 -7.67 14.59
CA VAL A 135 0.24 -8.55 15.14
C VAL A 135 -0.90 -7.72 15.74
N LEU A 136 -0.59 -6.62 16.43
CA LEU A 136 -1.61 -5.72 16.97
C LEU A 136 -2.31 -4.91 15.87
N ALA A 137 -1.57 -4.45 14.86
CA ALA A 137 -2.12 -3.68 13.74
C ALA A 137 -3.09 -4.51 12.87
N ALA A 138 -2.85 -5.82 12.74
CA ALA A 138 -3.74 -6.77 12.08
C ALA A 138 -5.05 -7.07 12.86
N GLY A 139 -5.13 -6.65 14.12
CA GLY A 139 -6.34 -6.76 14.93
C GLY A 139 -6.64 -8.16 15.49
N PHE A 140 -7.93 -8.41 15.73
CA PHE A 140 -8.41 -9.61 16.43
C PHE A 140 -9.17 -10.61 15.54
N ALA A 141 -9.21 -10.36 14.23
CA ALA A 141 -9.66 -11.36 13.27
C ALA A 141 -8.57 -12.44 13.10
N ASP A 142 -8.96 -13.64 12.67
CA ASP A 142 -7.98 -14.67 12.31
C ASP A 142 -7.23 -14.24 11.05
N ASN A 143 -5.91 -14.06 11.18
CA ASN A 143 -4.99 -13.70 10.12
C ASN A 143 -3.65 -14.40 10.39
N GLU A 144 -2.84 -14.57 9.35
CA GLU A 144 -1.49 -15.13 9.42
C GLU A 144 -0.50 -14.15 8.81
N ILE A 145 0.50 -13.78 9.61
CA ILE A 145 1.57 -12.86 9.22
C ILE A 145 2.86 -13.67 9.19
N THR A 146 3.40 -13.91 8.00
CA THR A 146 4.68 -14.60 7.86
C THR A 146 5.79 -13.57 7.89
N VAL A 147 6.68 -13.61 8.88
CA VAL A 147 7.76 -12.63 9.05
C VAL A 147 9.14 -13.28 9.03
N TRP A 148 10.13 -12.54 8.55
CA TRP A 148 11.53 -12.94 8.55
C TRP A 148 12.43 -11.71 8.59
N ASP A 149 13.63 -11.90 9.12
CA ASP A 149 14.61 -10.83 9.23
C ASP A 149 15.42 -10.72 7.94
N SER A 150 15.66 -9.48 7.52
CA SER A 150 16.57 -9.13 6.42
C SER A 150 17.65 -8.18 6.93
N ALA A 151 18.70 -7.95 6.15
CA ALA A 151 19.76 -7.02 6.54
C ALA A 151 19.27 -5.58 6.73
N SER A 152 18.17 -5.21 6.07
CA SER A 152 17.54 -3.89 6.13
C SER A 152 16.35 -3.80 7.08
N GLY A 153 16.02 -4.87 7.82
CA GLY A 153 14.92 -4.88 8.77
C GLY A 153 13.99 -6.08 8.65
N LEU A 154 12.84 -5.98 9.31
CA LEU A 154 11.82 -7.01 9.30
C LEU A 154 11.02 -6.95 7.99
N MET A 155 10.85 -8.11 7.34
CA MET A 155 9.89 -8.31 6.26
C MET A 155 8.69 -9.11 6.79
N ALA A 156 7.50 -8.80 6.28
CA ALA A 156 6.26 -9.47 6.63
C ALA A 156 5.41 -9.66 5.39
N MET A 157 5.02 -10.89 5.08
CA MET A 157 4.01 -11.22 4.08
C MET A 157 2.69 -11.51 4.79
N LEU A 158 1.65 -10.83 4.36
CA LEU A 158 0.35 -10.84 5.01
C LEU A 158 -0.61 -11.72 4.22
N LYS A 159 -1.37 -12.56 4.93
CA LYS A 159 -2.48 -13.29 4.31
C LYS A 159 -3.67 -12.37 4.05
N GLU A 160 -4.04 -11.57 5.04
CA GLU A 160 -5.01 -10.48 4.91
C GLU A 160 -4.32 -9.13 5.10
N PRO A 161 -4.64 -8.11 4.28
CA PRO A 161 -3.98 -6.81 4.33
C PRO A 161 -4.02 -6.13 5.70
N VAL A 162 -2.98 -5.38 6.03
CA VAL A 162 -2.92 -4.59 7.27
C VAL A 162 -3.00 -3.12 6.92
N TYR A 163 -4.03 -2.45 7.43
CA TYR A 163 -4.23 -1.04 7.17
C TYR A 163 -3.07 -0.21 7.77
N ALA A 164 -2.29 0.46 6.90
CA ALA A 164 -1.07 1.19 7.27
C ALA A 164 -1.24 2.18 8.45
N PRO A 165 -2.37 2.91 8.60
CA PRO A 165 -2.60 3.75 9.77
C PRO A 165 -2.64 3.02 11.13
N ASN A 166 -2.92 1.71 11.15
CA ASN A 166 -2.87 0.90 12.37
C ASN A 166 -1.43 0.57 12.79
N ILE A 167 -0.46 0.69 11.90
CA ILE A 167 0.95 0.47 12.19
C ILE A 167 1.50 1.70 12.89
N SER A 168 2.00 1.50 14.11
CA SER A 168 2.52 2.61 14.92
C SER A 168 3.64 3.36 14.21
N ARG A 169 3.63 4.68 14.40
CA ARG A 169 4.59 5.63 13.86
C ARG A 169 6.05 5.36 14.27
N SER A 170 6.28 4.57 15.33
CA SER A 170 7.61 4.08 15.72
C SER A 170 8.26 3.20 14.65
N ASN A 171 7.46 2.50 13.85
CA ASN A 171 7.95 1.59 12.80
C ASN A 171 8.33 2.30 11.50
N ARG A 172 8.08 3.61 11.40
CA ARG A 172 8.32 4.37 10.15
C ARG A 172 9.79 4.83 10.03
N PRO A 173 10.35 4.87 8.80
CA PRO A 173 9.69 4.53 7.54
C PRO A 173 9.53 3.01 7.33
N PHE A 174 8.47 2.63 6.64
CA PHE A 174 8.30 1.28 6.12
C PHE A 174 7.74 1.31 4.70
N LEU A 175 8.02 0.26 3.95
CA LEU A 175 7.51 -0.02 2.63
C LEU A 175 6.31 -0.95 2.74
N SER A 176 5.20 -0.62 2.10
CA SER A 176 4.14 -1.57 1.74
C SER A 176 4.24 -1.83 0.23
N LEU A 177 4.33 -3.09 -0.15
CA LEU A 177 4.26 -3.55 -1.53
C LEU A 177 3.01 -4.40 -1.69
N THR A 178 2.20 -4.07 -2.68
CA THR A 178 1.08 -4.91 -3.11
C THR A 178 1.26 -5.34 -4.55
N ARG A 179 0.86 -6.58 -4.85
CA ARG A 179 0.75 -7.05 -6.23
C ARG A 179 -0.67 -7.48 -6.50
N MET A 180 -1.26 -6.92 -7.55
CA MET A 180 -2.56 -7.29 -8.09
C MET A 180 -2.37 -7.59 -9.58
N GLY A 181 -2.34 -8.88 -9.94
CA GLY A 181 -2.04 -9.31 -11.30
C GLY A 181 -0.65 -8.86 -11.79
N ASN A 182 -0.65 -8.05 -12.86
CA ASN A 182 0.52 -7.42 -13.48
C ASN A 182 0.89 -6.07 -12.85
N VAL A 183 0.08 -5.53 -11.93
CA VAL A 183 0.37 -4.24 -11.28
C VAL A 183 1.03 -4.46 -9.94
N ILE A 184 2.14 -3.76 -9.71
CA ILE A 184 2.82 -3.65 -8.42
C ILE A 184 2.65 -2.22 -7.94
N SER A 185 2.08 -2.06 -6.75
CA SER A 185 2.03 -0.77 -6.06
C SER A 185 2.98 -0.79 -4.87
N ALA A 186 3.74 0.28 -4.71
CA ALA A 186 4.64 0.48 -3.59
C ALA A 186 4.27 1.79 -2.88
N SER A 187 4.11 1.74 -1.56
CA SER A 187 3.95 2.92 -0.72
C SER A 187 5.05 2.96 0.32
N ILE A 188 5.79 4.08 0.40
CA ILE A 188 6.76 4.32 1.45
C ILE A 188 6.14 5.26 2.48
N GLU A 189 5.76 4.68 3.62
CA GLU A 189 5.11 5.39 4.72
C GLU A 189 6.13 6.14 5.57
N ALA A 190 6.18 7.47 5.45
CA ALA A 190 7.16 8.28 6.15
C ALA A 190 6.75 8.56 7.60
N LYS A 191 7.74 8.88 8.43
CA LYS A 191 7.50 9.15 9.85
C LYS A 191 6.65 10.40 10.09
N GLY A 192 6.54 11.36 9.16
CA GLY A 192 5.70 12.57 9.29
C GLY A 192 5.97 13.42 10.54
N SER A 193 5.20 14.50 10.74
CA SER A 193 5.19 15.27 11.99
C SER A 193 4.43 14.55 13.11
N ARG A 194 4.61 14.99 14.37
CA ARG A 194 3.81 14.49 15.51
C ARG A 194 2.36 14.93 15.48
N LEU A 195 2.05 15.96 14.71
CA LEU A 195 0.72 16.56 14.62
C LEU A 195 -0.10 15.98 13.46
N ASP A 196 0.53 15.24 12.55
CA ASP A 196 -0.14 14.71 11.37
C ASP A 196 -0.91 13.43 11.75
N ILE A 197 -2.21 13.45 11.49
CA ILE A 197 -3.11 12.30 11.74
C ILE A 197 -2.86 11.19 10.70
N PHE A 198 -2.51 11.58 9.47
CA PHE A 198 -2.11 10.68 8.39
C PHE A 198 -0.64 10.94 8.02
N SER A 199 0.13 9.88 7.75
CA SER A 199 1.49 10.05 7.21
C SER A 199 1.42 10.68 5.83
N SER A 200 2.47 11.43 5.48
CA SER A 200 2.88 11.51 4.08
C SER A 200 3.43 10.14 3.65
N SER A 201 3.02 9.68 2.48
CA SER A 201 3.54 8.47 1.83
C SER A 201 3.93 8.80 0.40
N LEU A 202 4.97 8.10 -0.08
CA LEU A 202 5.39 8.16 -1.47
C LEU A 202 4.79 6.95 -2.18
N GLY A 203 3.85 7.18 -3.09
CA GLY A 203 3.23 6.15 -3.91
C GLY A 203 3.99 5.93 -5.21
N ILE A 204 4.17 4.68 -5.60
CA ILE A 204 4.75 4.25 -6.87
C ILE A 204 3.87 3.14 -7.42
N VAL A 205 3.50 3.24 -8.69
CA VAL A 205 2.72 2.21 -9.38
C VAL A 205 3.50 1.75 -10.61
N LEU A 206 3.64 0.44 -10.76
CA LEU A 206 4.31 -0.19 -11.88
C LEU A 206 3.37 -1.24 -12.49
N ASP A 207 2.89 -0.98 -13.69
CA ASP A 207 2.26 -2.01 -14.53
C ASP A 207 3.33 -2.71 -15.36
N LEU A 208 3.53 -4.02 -15.12
CA LEU A 208 4.56 -4.84 -15.75
C LEU A 208 4.34 -5.11 -17.24
N GLU A 209 3.13 -4.87 -17.75
CA GLU A 209 2.73 -5.12 -19.13
C GLU A 209 2.31 -3.83 -19.85
N ARG A 210 2.38 -2.67 -19.18
CA ARG A 210 2.04 -1.39 -19.78
C ARG A 210 2.98 -1.09 -20.95
N THR A 211 2.38 -0.83 -22.10
CA THR A 211 3.11 -0.47 -23.32
C THR A 211 2.40 0.66 -24.06
N PRO A 212 3.13 1.45 -24.87
CA PRO A 212 2.49 2.34 -25.83
C PRO A 212 1.57 1.55 -26.77
N ILE A 213 0.37 2.09 -27.00
CA ILE A 213 -0.58 1.54 -27.99
C ILE A 213 0.11 1.49 -29.36
N LEU A 214 0.79 2.58 -29.71
CA LEU A 214 1.66 2.71 -30.87
C LEU A 214 2.93 3.45 -30.48
N GLU A 215 4.08 2.96 -30.95
CA GLU A 215 5.38 3.62 -30.77
C GLU A 215 5.50 4.81 -31.72
N PRO A 216 5.54 6.07 -31.20
CA PRO A 216 5.72 7.23 -32.04
C PRO A 216 7.16 7.34 -32.54
N VAL A 217 7.35 8.01 -33.67
CA VAL A 217 8.71 8.34 -34.15
C VAL A 217 9.38 9.28 -33.15
N ALA A 218 10.61 8.96 -32.73
CA ALA A 218 11.37 9.77 -31.78
C ALA A 218 11.46 11.25 -32.22
N GLY A 219 11.23 12.17 -31.28
CA GLY A 219 11.21 13.61 -31.53
C GLY A 219 10.00 14.14 -32.31
N SER A 220 9.03 13.30 -32.65
CA SER A 220 7.77 13.75 -33.26
C SER A 220 6.84 14.42 -32.24
N PRO A 221 5.86 15.24 -32.68
CA PRO A 221 4.85 15.79 -31.78
C PRO A 221 4.08 14.72 -30.98
N ALA A 222 3.89 13.53 -31.55
CA ALA A 222 3.27 12.41 -30.84
C ALA A 222 4.15 11.85 -29.71
N ALA A 223 5.47 11.79 -29.91
CA ALA A 223 6.40 11.35 -28.86
C ALA A 223 6.37 12.31 -27.66
N LEU A 224 6.41 13.62 -27.92
CA LEU A 224 6.31 14.63 -26.87
C LEU A 224 5.00 14.53 -26.08
N ARG A 225 3.85 14.35 -26.77
CA ARG A 225 2.57 14.18 -26.07
C ARG A 225 2.47 12.87 -25.28
N LEU A 226 3.16 11.81 -25.73
CA LEU A 226 3.19 10.56 -24.98
C LEU A 226 4.01 10.69 -23.68
N GLU A 227 5.14 11.41 -23.74
CA GLU A 227 5.96 11.75 -22.56
C GLU A 227 5.20 12.65 -21.58
N GLU A 228 4.44 13.63 -22.09
CA GLU A 228 3.55 14.46 -21.27
C GLU A 228 2.43 13.64 -20.61
N LEU A 229 1.85 12.66 -21.33
CA LEU A 229 0.87 11.73 -20.77
C LEU A 229 1.46 10.90 -19.64
N GLU A 230 2.65 10.35 -19.85
CA GLU A 230 3.34 9.58 -18.82
C GLU A 230 3.64 10.43 -17.58
N SER A 231 4.08 11.68 -17.78
CA SER A 231 4.29 12.64 -16.70
C SER A 231 2.99 13.02 -15.98
N LEU A 232 1.86 13.03 -16.67
CA LEU A 232 0.56 13.30 -16.06
C LEU A 232 0.05 12.12 -15.23
N LEU A 233 0.30 10.89 -15.69
CA LEU A 233 -0.15 9.66 -15.02
C LEU A 233 0.73 9.28 -13.83
N TYR A 234 2.05 9.42 -13.97
CA TYR A 234 3.04 8.92 -13.02
C TYR A 234 4.07 9.97 -12.59
N GLY A 235 3.90 11.23 -12.99
CA GLY A 235 4.74 12.31 -12.50
C GLY A 235 4.59 12.50 -11.00
N TYR A 236 5.66 12.97 -10.38
CA TYR A 236 5.71 13.28 -8.96
C TYR A 236 5.74 14.80 -8.76
N GLY A 237 5.12 15.24 -7.66
CA GLY A 237 4.92 16.64 -7.36
C GLY A 237 6.00 17.26 -6.47
N GLU A 238 5.74 18.51 -6.06
CA GLU A 238 6.55 19.21 -5.06
C GLU A 238 6.52 18.48 -3.71
N GLU A 239 5.37 17.95 -3.31
CA GLU A 239 5.20 17.18 -2.07
C GLU A 239 6.08 15.92 -2.04
N ASP A 240 6.15 15.19 -3.16
CA ASP A 240 7.03 14.03 -3.31
C ASP A 240 8.50 14.42 -3.23
N THR A 241 8.85 15.56 -3.83
CA THR A 241 10.20 16.12 -3.78
C THR A 241 10.61 16.41 -2.34
N GLU A 242 9.75 17.06 -1.55
CA GLU A 242 10.01 17.27 -0.12
C GLU A 242 10.12 15.95 0.66
N LEU A 243 9.31 14.95 0.28
CA LEU A 243 9.31 13.65 0.93
C LEU A 243 10.62 12.89 0.65
N LEU A 244 11.15 12.99 -0.56
CA LEU A 244 12.48 12.47 -0.93
C LEU A 244 13.58 13.09 -0.06
N GLU A 245 13.52 14.40 0.19
CA GLU A 245 14.48 15.07 1.06
C GLU A 245 14.44 14.55 2.50
N LYS A 246 13.24 14.20 2.99
CA LYS A 246 13.02 13.64 4.33
C LYS A 246 13.47 12.17 4.42
N LEU A 247 13.33 11.41 3.33
CA LEU A 247 13.59 9.96 3.31
C LEU A 247 15.03 9.60 2.96
N ILE A 248 15.70 10.37 2.09
CA ILE A 248 17.05 10.09 1.61
C ILE A 248 17.96 11.26 2.00
N SER A 249 18.95 11.02 2.85
CA SER A 249 19.85 12.09 3.31
C SER A 249 20.97 12.43 2.33
N ASP A 250 21.36 11.50 1.46
CA ASP A 250 22.45 11.70 0.49
C ASP A 250 21.96 12.46 -0.76
N PRO A 251 22.53 13.63 -1.12
CA PRO A 251 22.13 14.39 -2.30
C PRO A 251 22.28 13.64 -3.63
N ALA A 252 23.29 12.79 -3.78
CA ALA A 252 23.48 12.03 -5.01
C ALA A 252 22.40 10.95 -5.16
N ALA A 253 22.15 10.18 -4.10
CA ALA A 253 21.04 9.23 -4.05
C ALA A 253 19.66 9.88 -4.27
N ARG A 254 19.45 11.11 -3.76
CA ARG A 254 18.22 11.87 -4.01
C ARG A 254 18.03 12.21 -5.49
N ALA A 255 19.07 12.71 -6.14
CA ALA A 255 19.00 13.05 -7.56
C ALA A 255 18.71 11.80 -8.43
N GLU A 256 19.31 10.66 -8.08
CA GLU A 256 19.02 9.39 -8.73
C GLU A 256 17.58 8.93 -8.46
N ALA A 257 17.08 9.03 -7.22
CA ALA A 257 15.70 8.67 -6.88
C ALA A 257 14.68 9.54 -7.62
N GLN A 258 14.94 10.84 -7.78
CA GLN A 258 14.11 11.75 -8.59
C GLN A 258 14.05 11.30 -10.05
N GLN A 259 15.19 10.99 -10.65
CA GLN A 259 15.23 10.50 -12.04
C GLN A 259 14.47 9.19 -12.21
N LEU A 260 14.61 8.27 -11.25
CA LEU A 260 13.88 7.00 -11.27
C LEU A 260 12.38 7.21 -11.05
N LEU A 261 11.95 8.10 -10.17
CA LEU A 261 10.51 8.37 -10.00
C LEU A 261 9.87 8.98 -11.25
N ALA A 262 10.61 9.78 -12.03
CA ALA A 262 10.10 10.37 -13.27
C ALA A 262 9.91 9.32 -14.38
N HIS A 263 10.69 8.25 -14.36
CA HIS A 263 10.89 7.37 -15.52
C HIS A 263 10.96 5.88 -15.21
N SER A 264 10.63 5.44 -13.99
CA SER A 264 10.74 4.03 -13.60
C SER A 264 9.71 3.20 -14.36
N ALA A 265 10.16 2.60 -15.46
CA ALA A 265 9.32 1.82 -16.35
C ALA A 265 9.38 0.30 -16.07
N ASP A 266 10.29 -0.15 -15.21
CA ASP A 266 10.51 -1.58 -15.01
C ASP A 266 10.85 -2.01 -13.57
N LEU A 267 10.90 -3.34 -13.37
CA LEU A 267 11.22 -3.97 -12.09
C LEU A 267 12.64 -3.66 -11.59
N LYS A 268 13.59 -3.43 -12.50
CA LYS A 268 14.98 -3.16 -12.15
C LYS A 268 15.10 -1.77 -11.56
N ASP A 269 14.42 -0.80 -12.16
CA ASP A 269 14.37 0.58 -11.71
C ASP A 269 13.61 0.69 -10.38
N LEU A 270 12.47 -0.02 -10.22
CA LEU A 270 11.78 -0.12 -8.94
C LEU A 270 12.70 -0.68 -7.84
N LYS A 271 13.41 -1.79 -8.10
CA LYS A 271 14.36 -2.38 -7.14
C LYS A 271 15.49 -1.41 -6.79
N ARG A 272 16.00 -0.66 -7.78
CA ARG A 272 17.04 0.34 -7.57
C ARG A 272 16.52 1.47 -6.69
N LEU A 273 15.33 1.98 -6.97
CA LEU A 273 14.66 3.01 -6.20
C LEU A 273 14.45 2.59 -4.74
N LEU A 274 13.90 1.39 -4.50
CA LEU A 274 13.73 0.84 -3.15
C LEU A 274 15.05 0.74 -2.38
N SER A 275 16.14 0.39 -3.08
CA SER A 275 17.48 0.33 -2.48
C SER A 275 17.99 1.72 -2.03
N LEU A 276 17.68 2.79 -2.78
CA LEU A 276 18.03 4.16 -2.41
C LEU A 276 17.32 4.60 -1.11
N PHE A 277 16.12 4.10 -0.87
CA PHE A 277 15.39 4.29 0.39
C PHE A 277 15.86 3.40 1.54
N GLY A 278 16.87 2.56 1.31
CA GLY A 278 17.41 1.65 2.31
C GLY A 278 16.56 0.38 2.52
N PHE A 279 15.64 0.07 1.59
CA PHE A 279 14.93 -1.19 1.57
C PHE A 279 15.71 -2.26 0.78
N ASP A 280 15.45 -3.53 1.03
CA ASP A 280 16.09 -4.65 0.35
C ASP A 280 15.31 -4.93 -0.93
N PRO A 281 15.96 -4.87 -2.11
CA PRO A 281 15.29 -5.05 -3.40
C PRO A 281 14.65 -6.44 -3.54
N ARG A 282 15.06 -7.43 -2.73
CA ARG A 282 14.45 -8.75 -2.69
C ARG A 282 13.00 -8.72 -2.19
N SER A 283 12.54 -7.64 -1.56
CA SER A 283 11.12 -7.43 -1.25
C SER A 283 10.23 -7.62 -2.48
N VAL A 284 10.67 -7.11 -3.65
CA VAL A 284 9.94 -7.28 -4.92
C VAL A 284 10.01 -8.73 -5.41
N ASP A 285 11.15 -9.41 -5.20
CA ASP A 285 11.28 -10.82 -5.60
C ASP A 285 10.32 -11.71 -4.81
N TYR A 286 10.21 -11.51 -3.49
CA TYR A 286 9.28 -12.29 -2.64
C TYR A 286 7.83 -12.04 -3.03
N LEU A 287 7.47 -10.78 -3.29
CA LEU A 287 6.14 -10.41 -3.78
C LEU A 287 5.80 -11.08 -5.14
N THR A 288 6.82 -11.31 -5.97
CA THR A 288 6.68 -11.87 -7.32
C THR A 288 6.86 -13.39 -7.41
N GLY A 289 6.97 -14.08 -6.27
CA GLY A 289 6.95 -15.56 -6.21
C GLY A 289 8.28 -16.22 -5.85
N ARG A 290 9.30 -15.45 -5.44
CA ARG A 290 10.52 -16.03 -4.86
C ARG A 290 10.15 -16.82 -3.59
N PRO A 291 10.65 -18.05 -3.41
CA PRO A 291 10.41 -18.81 -2.20
C PRO A 291 10.86 -18.05 -0.95
N LEU A 292 10.01 -18.03 0.07
CA LEU A 292 10.32 -17.41 1.36
C LEU A 292 11.50 -18.11 2.05
N PRO A 293 12.32 -17.38 2.83
CA PRO A 293 13.42 -17.99 3.58
C PRO A 293 12.97 -19.12 4.51
N GLU A 294 13.89 -20.04 4.81
CA GLU A 294 13.62 -21.15 5.75
C GLU A 294 13.42 -20.65 7.18
N GLU A 295 14.16 -19.62 7.60
CA GLU A 295 14.10 -19.02 8.94
C GLU A 295 12.87 -18.12 9.17
N ARG A 296 11.81 -18.29 8.38
CA ARG A 296 10.55 -17.55 8.55
C ARG A 296 9.78 -18.04 9.77
N ARG A 297 9.00 -17.14 10.35
CA ARG A 297 8.08 -17.42 11.45
C ARG A 297 6.68 -16.96 11.09
N VAL A 298 5.67 -17.72 11.49
CA VAL A 298 4.26 -17.37 11.27
C VAL A 298 3.67 -16.86 12.58
N LEU A 299 3.15 -15.64 12.54
CA LEU A 299 2.45 -15.00 13.64
C LEU A 299 0.95 -15.09 13.35
N ALA A 300 0.24 -15.85 14.17
CA ALA A 300 -1.20 -16.01 14.02
C ALA A 300 -1.95 -15.03 14.94
N THR A 301 -2.81 -14.21 14.37
CA THR A 301 -3.82 -13.45 15.11
C THR A 301 -5.07 -14.28 15.33
N GLY A 302 -6.03 -13.73 16.04
CA GLY A 302 -7.37 -14.28 16.25
C GLY A 302 -7.99 -13.55 17.44
N ASN A 303 -8.87 -14.22 18.19
CA ASN A 303 -9.48 -13.59 19.37
C ASN A 303 -8.47 -12.83 20.27
N PRO A 304 -8.92 -11.84 21.07
CA PRO A 304 -8.01 -10.94 21.79
C PRO A 304 -6.91 -11.63 22.61
N ILE A 305 -7.19 -12.78 23.22
CA ILE A 305 -6.21 -13.53 24.01
C ILE A 305 -5.10 -14.10 23.13
N LYS A 306 -5.46 -14.66 21.96
CA LYS A 306 -4.50 -15.24 21.01
C LYS A 306 -3.60 -14.15 20.42
N THR A 307 -4.18 -13.05 19.95
CA THR A 307 -3.42 -11.89 19.42
C THR A 307 -2.50 -11.28 20.47
N LEU A 308 -2.99 -11.01 21.68
CA LEU A 308 -2.14 -10.44 22.74
C LEU A 308 -0.99 -11.37 23.13
N ARG A 309 -1.25 -12.69 23.17
CA ARG A 309 -0.19 -13.68 23.44
C ARG A 309 0.86 -13.69 22.33
N ALA A 310 0.45 -13.63 21.07
CA ALA A 310 1.37 -13.58 19.94
C ALA A 310 2.20 -12.28 19.95
N ALA A 311 1.57 -11.14 20.20
CA ALA A 311 2.24 -9.84 20.28
C ALA A 311 3.29 -9.81 21.41
N LEU A 312 2.94 -10.29 22.60
CA LEU A 312 3.84 -10.35 23.75
C LEU A 312 4.98 -11.35 23.54
N ALA A 313 4.73 -12.48 22.87
CA ALA A 313 5.78 -13.44 22.54
C ALA A 313 6.82 -12.83 21.57
N GLU A 314 6.37 -12.04 20.59
CA GLU A 314 7.30 -11.30 19.72
C GLU A 314 7.97 -10.14 20.47
N GLN A 315 7.27 -9.46 21.39
CA GLN A 315 7.91 -8.43 22.21
C GLN A 315 9.01 -9.00 23.11
N GLU A 316 8.80 -10.18 23.71
CA GLU A 316 9.83 -10.91 24.47
C GLU A 316 11.04 -11.25 23.58
N ARG A 317 10.80 -11.59 22.30
CA ARG A 317 11.85 -11.89 21.31
C ARG A 317 12.64 -10.64 20.91
N GLU A 318 11.94 -9.53 20.72
CA GLU A 318 12.48 -8.24 20.30
C GLU A 318 13.22 -7.52 21.45
N ALA A 319 12.97 -7.90 22.70
CA ALA A 319 13.53 -7.28 23.89
C ALA A 319 15.07 -7.32 23.91
N LYS A 320 15.68 -6.16 24.15
CA LYS A 320 17.14 -5.99 24.25
C LYS A 320 17.54 -5.40 25.61
N GLY A 321 18.78 -5.64 26.04
CA GLY A 321 19.35 -5.04 27.25
C GLY A 321 18.56 -5.37 28.54
N ILE A 322 18.17 -4.33 29.29
CA ILE A 322 17.46 -4.46 30.58
C ILE A 322 16.07 -5.06 30.39
N GLU A 323 15.39 -4.80 29.28
CA GLU A 323 14.08 -5.39 28.98
C GLU A 323 14.18 -6.92 28.93
N ARG A 324 15.23 -7.44 28.30
CA ARG A 324 15.52 -8.88 28.26
C ARG A 324 15.79 -9.47 29.65
N LEU A 325 16.42 -8.71 30.55
CA LEU A 325 16.61 -9.12 31.95
C LEU A 325 15.28 -9.16 32.71
N LEU A 326 14.40 -8.19 32.50
CA LEU A 326 13.06 -8.16 33.10
C LEU A 326 12.22 -9.37 32.67
N TYR A 327 12.31 -9.79 31.41
CA TYR A 327 11.66 -11.04 30.94
C TYR A 327 12.28 -12.30 31.57
N ARG A 328 13.61 -12.34 31.74
CA ARG A 328 14.32 -13.50 32.30
C ARG A 328 14.06 -13.76 33.80
N HIS A 329 13.76 -12.73 34.59
CA HIS A 329 13.63 -12.83 36.05
C HIS A 329 12.21 -13.11 36.59
N SER A 330 11.30 -13.60 35.74
CA SER A 330 10.04 -14.31 36.09
C SER A 330 9.41 -13.94 37.45
N TRP A 331 8.81 -12.75 37.56
CA TRP A 331 7.90 -12.45 38.68
C TRP A 331 6.68 -13.39 38.61
N ASN A 332 6.13 -13.80 39.75
CA ASN A 332 5.05 -14.80 39.79
C ASN A 332 3.85 -14.36 38.92
N PRO A 333 3.38 -15.18 37.96
CA PRO A 333 2.26 -14.85 37.07
C PRO A 333 1.02 -14.30 37.78
N LYS A 334 0.63 -14.89 38.92
CA LYS A 334 -0.53 -14.43 39.68
C LYS A 334 -0.30 -13.07 40.33
N ALA A 335 0.95 -12.76 40.69
CA ALA A 335 1.33 -11.46 41.23
C ALA A 335 1.40 -10.39 40.13
N LEU A 336 1.79 -10.76 38.90
CA LEU A 336 1.79 -9.87 37.73
C LEU A 336 0.38 -9.57 37.20
N ILE A 337 -0.51 -10.57 37.15
CA ILE A 337 -1.94 -10.37 36.87
C ILE A 337 -2.56 -9.52 37.98
N GLY A 338 -2.31 -9.88 39.24
CA GLY A 338 -2.82 -9.16 40.40
C GLY A 338 -2.34 -7.72 40.47
N SER A 339 -1.07 -7.45 40.15
CA SER A 339 -0.52 -6.10 40.09
C SER A 339 -1.04 -5.33 38.87
N GLY A 340 -1.23 -5.97 37.71
CA GLY A 340 -1.88 -5.35 36.56
C GLY A 340 -3.30 -4.90 36.89
N ILE A 341 -4.13 -5.79 37.48
CA ILE A 341 -5.49 -5.47 37.93
C ILE A 341 -5.48 -4.39 39.02
N ALA A 342 -4.55 -4.47 39.99
CA ALA A 342 -4.43 -3.47 41.05
C ALA A 342 -3.98 -2.11 40.53
N VAL A 343 -3.09 -2.05 39.53
CA VAL A 343 -2.62 -0.82 38.87
C VAL A 343 -3.74 -0.20 38.02
N PHE A 344 -4.55 -1.02 37.34
CA PHE A 344 -5.76 -0.55 36.67
C PHE A 344 -6.80 -0.01 37.66
N ALA A 345 -7.08 -0.75 38.75
CA ALA A 345 -8.03 -0.33 39.78
C ALA A 345 -7.57 0.92 40.54
N SER A 346 -6.28 0.99 40.91
CA SER A 346 -5.69 2.17 41.53
C SER A 346 -5.60 3.34 40.57
N GLY A 347 -5.43 3.10 39.26
CA GLY A 347 -5.48 4.11 38.22
C GLY A 347 -6.87 4.74 38.09
N VAL A 348 -7.95 3.95 38.21
CA VAL A 348 -9.33 4.47 38.25
C VAL A 348 -9.56 5.33 39.49
N VAL A 349 -9.10 4.89 40.67
CA VAL A 349 -9.20 5.67 41.92
C VAL A 349 -8.34 6.93 41.86
N ALA A 350 -7.10 6.83 41.38
CA ALA A 350 -6.19 7.97 41.21
C ALA A 350 -6.72 8.99 40.19
N HIS A 351 -7.30 8.52 39.08
CA HIS A 351 -7.97 9.39 38.11
C HIS A 351 -9.18 10.10 38.73
N GLN A 352 -10.00 9.40 39.52
CA GLN A 352 -11.12 10.03 40.24
C GLN A 352 -10.64 11.06 41.28
N VAL A 353 -9.57 10.77 42.02
CA VAL A 353 -8.96 11.72 42.98
C VAL A 353 -8.35 12.93 42.25
N LEU A 354 -7.62 12.72 41.15
CA LEU A 354 -7.04 13.78 40.33
C LEU A 354 -8.09 14.64 39.62
N VAL A 355 -9.30 14.12 39.37
CA VAL A 355 -10.39 14.85 38.72
C VAL A 355 -11.30 15.56 39.73
N ARG A 356 -11.48 15.01 40.94
CA ARG A 356 -12.46 15.52 41.93
C ARG A 356 -11.85 16.23 43.14
N SER A 357 -10.54 16.16 43.35
CA SER A 357 -9.89 16.79 44.50
C SER A 357 -9.42 18.21 44.17
N GLU A 358 -9.90 19.19 44.94
CA GLU A 358 -9.46 20.59 44.90
C GLU A 358 -7.94 20.73 45.12
N LYS A 359 -7.32 19.75 45.79
CA LYS A 359 -5.88 19.71 46.09
C LYS A 359 -4.99 19.53 44.84
N PHE A 360 -5.56 19.04 43.73
CA PHE A 360 -4.83 18.74 42.49
C PHE A 360 -5.33 19.56 41.28
N GLU A 361 -6.12 20.62 41.50
CA GLU A 361 -6.62 21.50 40.42
C GLU A 361 -5.50 22.23 39.67
N TRP A 362 -4.35 22.44 40.33
CA TRP A 362 -3.17 23.03 39.71
C TRP A 362 -2.59 22.19 38.57
N LEU A 363 -2.98 20.91 38.45
CA LEU A 363 -2.50 20.00 37.39
C LEU A 363 -3.38 20.11 36.13
N PRO A 364 -2.82 20.58 34.99
CA PRO A 364 -3.57 20.71 33.75
C PRO A 364 -4.17 19.38 33.28
N LYS A 365 -5.34 19.44 32.63
CA LYS A 365 -6.08 18.25 32.15
C LYS A 365 -5.22 17.36 31.25
N SER A 366 -4.42 17.94 30.37
CA SER A 366 -3.50 17.23 29.47
C SER A 366 -2.40 16.49 30.22
N ALA A 367 -1.81 17.11 31.26
CA ALA A 367 -0.81 16.46 32.10
C ALA A 367 -1.39 15.29 32.91
N ARG A 368 -2.63 15.43 33.43
CA ARG A 368 -3.37 14.34 34.07
C ARG A 368 -3.62 13.18 33.09
N GLN A 369 -4.00 13.47 31.85
CA GLN A 369 -4.23 12.46 30.82
C GLN A 369 -2.95 11.71 30.44
N VAL A 370 -1.81 12.40 30.31
CA VAL A 370 -0.51 11.78 30.02
C VAL A 370 -0.04 10.90 31.17
N LEU A 371 -0.19 11.38 32.42
CA LEU A 371 0.12 10.58 33.61
C LEU A 371 -0.74 9.32 33.67
N MET A 372 -2.04 9.43 33.40
CA MET A 372 -2.93 8.27 33.37
C MET A 372 -2.64 7.32 32.22
N ALA A 373 -2.28 7.82 31.04
CA ALA A 373 -1.89 6.99 29.89
C ALA A 373 -0.63 6.17 30.19
N ALA A 374 0.37 6.79 30.81
CA ALA A 374 1.56 6.07 31.30
C ALA A 374 1.21 5.03 32.37
N TRP A 375 0.31 5.37 33.29
CA TRP A 375 -0.16 4.48 34.35
C TRP A 375 -0.89 3.24 33.82
N TYR A 376 -1.76 3.42 32.81
CA TYR A 376 -2.51 2.31 32.20
C TYR A 376 -1.64 1.46 31.27
N ALA A 377 -0.64 2.03 30.61
CA ALA A 377 0.35 1.27 29.85
C ALA A 377 1.16 0.33 30.75
N ASP A 378 1.54 0.79 31.95
CA ASP A 378 2.24 -0.03 32.93
C ASP A 378 1.34 -1.17 33.47
N GLY A 379 0.07 -0.89 33.76
CA GLY A 379 -0.92 -1.91 34.13
C GLY A 379 -1.13 -2.98 33.05
N ALA A 380 -1.19 -2.57 31.77
CA ALA A 380 -1.35 -3.48 30.63
C ALA A 380 -0.16 -4.43 30.49
N PHE A 381 1.06 -3.92 30.72
CA PHE A 381 2.29 -4.71 30.67
C PHE A 381 2.31 -5.82 31.75
N TYR A 382 1.99 -5.49 33.00
CA TYR A 382 1.95 -6.47 34.09
C TYR A 382 0.85 -7.52 33.89
N LEU A 383 -0.34 -7.09 33.45
CA LEU A 383 -1.47 -7.99 33.18
C LEU A 383 -1.13 -8.98 32.06
N GLY A 384 -0.57 -8.48 30.95
CA GLY A 384 -0.18 -9.29 29.80
C GLY A 384 0.89 -10.33 30.16
N LYS A 385 1.95 -9.90 30.85
CA LYS A 385 3.03 -10.78 31.28
C LYS A 385 2.56 -11.87 32.24
N GLY A 386 1.71 -11.51 33.21
CA GLY A 386 1.20 -12.48 34.18
C GLY A 386 0.27 -13.53 33.59
N ILE A 387 -0.55 -13.18 32.59
CA ILE A 387 -1.42 -14.13 31.88
C ILE A 387 -0.56 -15.18 31.16
N ILE A 388 0.52 -14.76 30.51
CA ILE A 388 1.42 -15.65 29.77
C ILE A 388 2.12 -16.64 30.70
N ASP A 389 2.65 -16.16 31.81
CA ASP A 389 3.37 -17.01 32.76
C ASP A 389 2.41 -18.02 33.44
N ALA A 390 1.13 -17.67 33.64
CA ALA A 390 0.12 -18.57 34.21
C ALA A 390 -0.25 -19.70 33.24
N LEU A 391 -0.27 -19.39 31.94
CA LEU A 391 -0.57 -20.35 30.88
C LEU A 391 0.60 -21.32 30.64
N LYS A 392 1.85 -20.87 30.83
CA LYS A 392 3.04 -21.72 30.80
C LYS A 392 3.03 -22.72 31.97
N ALA A 393 2.69 -22.27 33.19
CA ALA A 393 2.64 -23.13 34.38
C ALA A 393 1.53 -24.21 34.32
N LYS A 394 0.44 -23.97 33.57
CA LYS A 394 -0.68 -24.93 33.39
C LYS A 394 -0.40 -26.00 32.32
N ARG A 395 0.68 -25.87 31.55
CA ARG A 395 1.15 -26.87 30.58
C ARG A 395 2.26 -27.76 31.12
N SER A 396 2.87 -27.38 32.24
CA SER A 396 3.95 -28.12 32.93
C SER A 396 3.46 -28.96 34.12
N ASN A 397 2.17 -28.88 34.44
CA ASN A 397 1.40 -29.80 35.29
C ASN A 397 0.37 -30.48 34.40
#